data_AF-A0A1V5B343-F1
#
_entry.id   AF-A0A1V5B343-F1
#
_cell.length_a   1.000
_cell.length_b   1.000
_cell.length_c   1.000
_cell.angle_alpha   90.00
_cell.angle_beta   90.00
_cell.angle_gamma   90.00
#
_symmetry.space_group_name_H-M   'P 1'
#
loop_
_entity.id
_entity.type
_entity.pdbx_description
1 polymer ?
#
loop_
_entity_poly.entity_id
_entity_poly.type
_entity_poly.pdbx_seq_one_letter_code
_entity_poly.pdbx_strand_id
1 'polypeptide(L)'
;MIKRCPQHGFFRGEHCECGSAGQLLLDEAKTEQLGRLVAGGLRHFPDDLGLAMDSRGWVSLTRLAEVVMSRHRWASKDLLIALVQSDPKHRYEISDDKIRARYGHSVDVELDHPMNMHPKLFYGASEEEADRILEIGLKSASQRYVHLSTTPEKAWHVATFRTGNPRVIQADAEAAQREGVKMMIVNDDIVISEMIPPIFLRILSAKDIPKKEGSGEGRPD
;
A
#
# COMPACT_ATOMS: atom_id res chain seq x y z
N MET A 1 9.73 6.92 13.28
CA MET A 1 9.08 7.71 14.36
C MET A 1 7.95 8.58 13.82
N ILE A 2 7.02 8.98 14.68
CA ILE A 2 5.93 9.93 14.37
C ILE A 2 6.03 11.11 15.34
N LYS A 3 5.96 12.32 14.78
CA LYS A 3 6.02 13.58 15.50
C LYS A 3 4.82 14.46 15.17
N ARG A 4 4.56 15.49 16.00
CA ARG A 4 3.54 16.52 15.77
C ARG A 4 4.18 17.90 15.65
N CYS A 5 3.88 18.58 14.56
CA CYS A 5 4.11 19.99 14.36
C CYS A 5 2.84 20.77 14.76
N PRO A 6 2.94 21.86 15.54
CA PRO A 6 1.78 22.71 15.84
C PRO A 6 1.11 23.31 14.60
N GLN A 7 1.87 23.52 13.52
CA GLN A 7 1.38 24.16 12.29
C GLN A 7 0.86 23.16 11.25
N HIS A 8 1.55 22.03 11.07
CA HIS A 8 1.28 21.09 9.96
C HIS A 8 0.79 19.71 10.40
N GLY A 9 0.51 19.51 11.70
CA GLY A 9 -0.02 18.25 12.20
C GLY A 9 1.03 17.14 12.30
N PHE A 10 0.66 15.89 11.98
CA PHE A 10 1.52 14.73 12.16
C PHE A 10 2.48 14.53 10.98
N PHE A 11 3.73 14.19 11.27
CA PHE A 11 4.72 13.91 10.24
C PHE A 11 5.68 12.79 10.65
N ARG A 12 6.39 12.24 9.67
CA ARG A 12 7.47 11.27 9.86
C ARG A 12 8.77 11.84 9.30
N GLY A 13 9.86 11.65 10.02
CA GLY A 13 11.18 12.18 9.66
C GLY A 13 11.75 13.11 10.73
N GLU A 14 12.94 13.66 10.45
CA GLU A 14 13.67 14.50 11.40
C GLU A 14 12.99 15.84 11.64
N HIS A 15 12.59 16.51 10.55
CA HIS A 15 11.99 17.85 10.57
C HIS A 15 10.69 17.87 9.77
N CYS A 16 9.77 18.73 10.21
CA CYS A 16 8.59 19.11 9.45
C CYS A 16 8.98 20.03 8.28
N GLU A 17 8.07 20.22 7.31
CA GLU A 17 8.28 21.11 6.17
C GLU A 17 8.53 22.59 6.55
N CYS A 18 8.12 23.04 7.74
CA CYS A 18 8.51 24.37 8.27
C CYS A 18 9.88 24.41 8.95
N GLY A 19 10.64 23.30 8.95
CA GLY A 19 11.92 23.17 9.66
C GLY A 19 11.78 22.85 11.16
N SER A 20 10.57 22.77 11.71
CA SER A 20 10.38 22.38 13.12
C SER A 20 10.78 20.93 13.38
N ALA A 21 11.53 20.68 14.45
CA ALA A 21 11.81 19.30 14.92
C ALA A 21 10.55 18.57 15.43
N GLY A 22 9.49 19.32 15.80
CA GLY A 22 8.22 18.79 16.30
C GLY A 22 8.31 18.11 17.68
N GLN A 23 7.15 17.73 18.21
CA GLN A 23 7.03 16.92 19.43
C GLN A 23 6.99 15.43 19.07
N LEU A 24 7.88 14.62 19.64
CA LEU A 24 7.86 13.17 19.47
C LEU A 24 6.60 12.56 20.11
N LEU A 25 5.84 11.78 19.34
CA LEU A 25 4.68 11.04 19.82
C LEU A 25 4.96 9.53 19.90
N LEU A 26 5.56 8.98 18.85
CA LEU A 26 5.97 7.58 18.79
C LEU A 26 7.41 7.49 18.29
N ASP A 27 8.26 6.82 19.06
CA ASP A 27 9.56 6.39 18.58
C ASP A 27 9.42 5.34 17.45
N GLU A 28 10.53 5.00 16.80
CA GLU A 28 10.54 4.07 15.68
C GLU A 28 10.03 2.67 16.05
N ALA A 29 10.54 2.10 17.15
CA ALA A 29 10.15 0.77 17.60
C ALA A 29 8.64 0.69 17.91
N LYS A 30 8.07 1.68 18.60
CA LYS A 30 6.63 1.73 18.88
C LYS A 30 5.81 1.97 17.62
N THR A 31 6.31 2.80 16.70
CA THR A 31 5.65 3.02 15.39
C THR A 31 5.55 1.70 14.63
N GLU A 32 6.61 0.91 14.61
CA GLU A 32 6.64 -0.40 13.94
C GLU A 32 5.70 -1.40 14.62
N GLN A 33 5.77 -1.51 15.95
CA GLN A 33 4.91 -2.42 16.72
C GLN A 33 3.42 -2.12 16.51
N LEU A 34 3.03 -0.84 16.66
CA LEU A 34 1.64 -0.42 16.43
C LEU A 34 1.24 -0.62 14.97
N GLY A 35 2.12 -0.25 14.03
CA GLY A 35 1.90 -0.41 12.60
C GLY A 35 1.65 -1.87 12.20
N ARG A 36 2.41 -2.82 12.77
CA ARG A 36 2.25 -4.25 12.53
C ARG A 36 0.92 -4.77 13.09
N LEU A 37 0.55 -4.35 14.30
CA LEU A 37 -0.72 -4.75 14.91
C LEU A 37 -1.92 -4.22 14.10
N VAL A 38 -1.89 -2.94 13.72
CA VAL A 38 -2.94 -2.30 12.91
C VAL A 38 -3.03 -2.94 11.53
N ALA A 39 -1.89 -3.17 10.86
CA ALA A 39 -1.89 -3.87 9.58
C ALA A 39 -2.45 -5.29 9.71
N GLY A 40 -2.08 -6.03 10.75
CA GLY A 40 -2.59 -7.36 11.04
C GLY A 40 -4.11 -7.39 11.21
N GLY A 41 -4.62 -6.53 12.11
CA GLY A 41 -6.05 -6.44 12.41
C GLY A 41 -6.90 -5.92 11.26
N LEU A 42 -6.35 -5.06 10.40
CA LEU A 42 -7.10 -4.49 9.27
C LEU A 42 -6.93 -5.27 7.96
N ARG A 43 -6.06 -6.28 7.87
CA ARG A 43 -5.78 -6.98 6.60
C ARG A 43 -5.81 -8.49 6.67
N HIS A 44 -5.43 -9.07 7.80
CA HIS A 44 -5.03 -10.47 7.83
C HIS A 44 -5.83 -11.29 8.84
N PHE A 45 -6.05 -10.75 10.03
CA PHE A 45 -6.66 -11.50 11.13
C PHE A 45 -7.55 -10.60 12.02
N PRO A 46 -8.60 -9.95 11.46
CA PRO A 46 -9.53 -9.14 12.26
C PRO A 46 -10.20 -9.97 13.37
N ASP A 47 -10.62 -11.20 13.05
CA ASP A 47 -11.34 -12.08 13.97
C ASP A 47 -10.49 -12.49 15.19
N ASP A 48 -9.20 -12.76 14.99
CA ASP A 48 -8.25 -13.10 16.06
C ASP A 48 -8.06 -11.95 17.07
N LEU A 49 -8.38 -10.72 16.64
CA LEU A 49 -8.37 -9.53 17.49
C LEU A 49 -9.76 -9.13 17.99
N GLY A 50 -10.80 -9.90 17.68
CA GLY A 50 -12.18 -9.59 18.04
C GLY A 50 -12.74 -8.37 17.30
N LEU A 51 -12.20 -8.06 16.12
CA LEU A 51 -12.66 -6.95 15.29
C LEU A 51 -13.70 -7.45 14.29
N ALA A 52 -14.95 -7.02 14.44
CA ALA A 52 -15.99 -7.27 13.45
C ALA A 52 -15.73 -6.40 12.20
N MET A 53 -15.16 -7.02 11.16
CA MET A 53 -14.92 -6.40 9.86
C MET A 53 -16.14 -6.60 8.95
N ASP A 54 -16.62 -5.51 8.34
CA ASP A 54 -17.67 -5.61 7.31
C ASP A 54 -17.10 -6.02 5.94
N SER A 55 -18.00 -6.31 4.98
CA SER A 55 -17.62 -6.77 3.65
C SER A 55 -16.74 -5.79 2.87
N ARG A 56 -16.69 -4.52 3.28
CA ARG A 56 -15.87 -3.47 2.66
C ARG A 56 -14.58 -3.19 3.45
N GLY A 57 -14.26 -4.02 4.43
CA GLY A 57 -13.05 -3.94 5.24
C GLY A 57 -13.13 -2.99 6.44
N TRP A 58 -14.28 -2.36 6.71
CA TRP A 58 -14.40 -1.42 7.83
C TRP A 58 -14.55 -2.13 9.16
N VAL A 59 -13.83 -1.62 10.16
CA VAL A 59 -13.99 -1.97 11.57
C VAL A 59 -14.29 -0.71 12.39
N SER A 60 -14.87 -0.87 13.59
CA SER A 60 -15.00 0.25 14.52
C SER A 60 -13.64 0.77 14.95
N LEU A 61 -13.41 2.08 14.78
CA LEU A 61 -12.19 2.75 15.22
C LEU A 61 -12.04 2.64 16.74
N THR A 62 -13.14 2.77 17.48
CA THR A 62 -13.17 2.62 18.93
C THR A 62 -12.77 1.19 19.36
N ARG A 63 -13.28 0.15 18.69
CA ARG A 63 -12.87 -1.24 18.99
C ARG A 63 -11.39 -1.49 18.66
N LEU A 64 -10.90 -0.98 17.54
CA LEU A 64 -9.47 -1.09 17.22
C LEU A 64 -8.61 -0.37 18.26
N ALA A 65 -9.04 0.79 18.76
CA ALA A 65 -8.35 1.52 19.82
C ALA A 65 -8.26 0.68 21.12
N GLU A 66 -9.33 0.01 21.52
CA GLU A 66 -9.34 -0.90 22.68
C GLU A 66 -8.35 -2.07 22.49
N VAL A 67 -8.32 -2.66 21.29
CA VAL A 67 -7.37 -3.74 20.96
C VAL A 67 -5.93 -3.25 21.05
N VAL A 68 -5.58 -2.11 20.46
CA VAL A 68 -4.19 -1.62 20.52
C VAL A 68 -3.77 -1.26 21.94
N MET A 69 -4.66 -0.69 22.75
CA MET A 69 -4.40 -0.35 24.15
C MET A 69 -4.24 -1.59 25.04
N SER A 70 -5.00 -2.66 24.77
CA SER A 70 -4.87 -3.91 25.52
C SER A 70 -3.56 -4.65 25.20
N ARG A 71 -3.09 -4.59 23.95
CA ARG A 71 -1.81 -5.19 23.51
C ARG A 71 -0.60 -4.33 23.91
N HIS A 72 -0.76 -3.01 23.94
CA HIS A 72 0.30 -2.06 24.23
C HIS A 72 -0.18 -1.00 25.23
N ARG A 73 0.27 -1.12 26.49
CA ARG A 73 -0.12 -0.20 27.59
C ARG A 73 0.20 1.28 27.33
N TRP A 74 1.14 1.56 26.43
CA TRP A 74 1.53 2.92 26.03
C TRP A 74 0.71 3.47 24.86
N ALA A 75 -0.07 2.64 24.18
CA ALA A 75 -0.86 3.06 23.03
C ALA A 75 -2.14 3.80 23.47
N SER A 76 -2.73 4.57 22.55
CA SER A 76 -3.99 5.28 22.74
C SER A 76 -4.71 5.46 21.40
N LYS A 77 -5.99 5.86 21.43
CA LYS A 77 -6.75 6.24 20.22
C LYS A 77 -6.05 7.36 19.45
N ASP A 78 -5.50 8.35 20.14
CA ASP A 78 -4.77 9.47 19.51
C ASP A 78 -3.50 9.01 18.79
N LEU A 79 -2.77 8.05 19.37
CA LEU A 79 -1.57 7.50 18.75
C LEU A 79 -1.90 6.62 17.53
N LEU A 80 -3.04 5.93 17.55
CA LEU A 80 -3.59 5.24 16.38
C LEU A 80 -3.96 6.21 15.26
N ILE A 81 -4.65 7.31 15.59
CA ILE A 81 -4.97 8.37 14.61
C ILE A 81 -3.69 8.98 14.04
N ALA A 82 -2.69 9.28 14.89
CA ALA A 82 -1.40 9.79 14.46
C ALA A 82 -0.67 8.82 13.53
N LEU A 83 -0.73 7.51 13.79
CA LEU A 83 -0.18 6.48 12.90
C LEU A 83 -0.82 6.54 11.51
N VAL A 84 -2.15 6.63 11.46
CA VAL A 84 -2.93 6.65 10.21
C VAL A 84 -2.67 7.92 9.42
N GLN A 85 -2.81 9.09 10.06
CA GLN A 85 -2.68 10.38 9.40
C GLN A 85 -1.25 10.68 8.95
N SER A 86 -0.24 10.14 9.65
CA SER A 86 1.16 10.28 9.25
C SER A 86 1.64 9.23 8.24
N ASP A 87 0.78 8.30 7.79
CA ASP A 87 1.22 7.23 6.89
C ASP A 87 1.50 7.78 5.48
N PRO A 88 2.76 7.83 5.02
CA PRO A 88 3.09 8.38 3.71
C PRO A 88 2.54 7.55 2.55
N LYS A 89 2.15 6.29 2.81
CA LYS A 89 1.58 5.41 1.78
C LYS A 89 0.05 5.43 1.76
N HIS A 90 -0.57 6.20 2.66
CA HIS A 90 -2.02 6.27 2.83
C HIS A 90 -2.65 4.87 2.88
N ARG A 91 -2.09 3.95 3.68
CA ARG A 91 -2.58 2.55 3.73
C ARG A 91 -3.94 2.41 4.39
N TYR A 92 -4.37 3.41 5.14
CA TYR A 92 -5.57 3.37 5.95
C TYR A 92 -6.42 4.59 5.66
N GLU A 93 -7.72 4.46 5.89
CA GLU A 93 -8.66 5.56 5.85
C GLU A 93 -9.62 5.48 7.05
N ILE A 94 -10.05 6.65 7.50
CA ILE A 94 -11.02 6.82 8.58
C ILE A 94 -12.22 7.55 8.00
N SER A 95 -13.41 7.02 8.26
CA SER A 95 -14.68 7.64 7.90
C SER A 95 -15.62 7.48 9.10
N ASP A 96 -16.09 8.60 9.64
CA ASP A 96 -16.82 8.67 10.90
C ASP A 96 -16.05 7.96 12.03
N ASP A 97 -16.66 7.01 12.75
CA ASP A 97 -16.00 6.18 13.78
C ASP A 97 -15.57 4.81 13.23
N LYS A 98 -15.28 4.71 11.93
CA LYS A 98 -14.78 3.50 11.28
C LYS A 98 -13.40 3.71 10.68
N ILE A 99 -12.64 2.62 10.60
CA ILE A 99 -11.31 2.57 9.97
C ILE A 99 -11.19 1.31 9.12
N ARG A 100 -10.48 1.41 7.99
CA ARG A 100 -10.07 0.23 7.21
C ARG A 100 -8.69 0.42 6.59
N ALA A 101 -8.08 -0.69 6.17
CA ALA A 101 -6.99 -0.61 5.20
C ALA A 101 -7.56 -0.31 3.81
N ARG A 102 -6.86 0.48 3.01
CA ARG A 102 -7.27 0.80 1.62
C ARG A 102 -6.88 -0.30 0.64
N TYR A 103 -5.91 -1.15 1.01
CA TYR A 103 -5.40 -2.24 0.17
C TYR A 103 -4.59 -3.25 1.00
N GLY A 104 -4.26 -4.40 0.41
CA GLY A 104 -3.39 -5.42 1.00
C GLY A 104 -4.06 -6.41 1.95
N HIS A 105 -5.39 -6.51 1.91
CA HIS A 105 -6.13 -7.57 2.62
C HIS A 105 -5.74 -8.94 2.09
N SER A 106 -5.64 -9.93 2.97
CA SER A 106 -5.67 -11.36 2.63
C SER A 106 -7.01 -12.01 2.98
N VAL A 107 -7.82 -11.33 3.79
CA VAL A 107 -9.22 -11.70 4.03
C VAL A 107 -10.10 -11.30 2.85
N ASP A 108 -11.23 -11.98 2.69
CA ASP A 108 -12.16 -11.68 1.61
C ASP A 108 -12.94 -10.39 1.92
N VAL A 109 -12.67 -9.37 1.11
CA VAL A 109 -13.36 -8.08 1.15
C VAL A 109 -13.67 -7.63 -0.27
N GLU A 110 -14.77 -6.91 -0.42
CA GLU A 110 -15.11 -6.19 -1.63
C GLU A 110 -14.88 -4.70 -1.43
N LEU A 111 -13.72 -4.21 -1.89
CA LEU A 111 -13.40 -2.79 -1.84
C LEU A 111 -14.19 -2.01 -2.90
N ASP A 112 -14.45 -0.74 -2.59
CA ASP A 112 -15.36 0.16 -3.32
C ASP A 112 -14.66 1.47 -3.73
N HIS A 113 -13.37 1.39 -4.04
CA HIS A 113 -12.60 2.54 -4.53
C HIS A 113 -13.05 2.98 -5.94
N PRO A 114 -12.76 4.23 -6.35
CA PRO A 114 -13.05 4.70 -7.70
C PRO A 114 -12.44 3.82 -8.78
N MET A 115 -13.14 3.67 -9.92
CA MET A 115 -12.66 2.86 -11.04
C MET A 115 -11.38 3.44 -11.65
N ASN A 116 -10.52 2.56 -12.15
CA ASN A 116 -9.29 2.97 -12.82
C ASN A 116 -9.56 3.70 -14.14
N MET A 117 -8.76 4.76 -14.34
CA MET A 117 -8.75 5.58 -15.55
C MET A 117 -7.41 5.53 -16.29
N HIS A 118 -6.38 4.91 -15.71
CA HIS A 118 -5.09 4.78 -16.39
C HIS A 118 -5.21 3.71 -17.50
N PRO A 119 -4.80 4.00 -18.74
CA PRO A 119 -4.89 3.03 -19.83
C PRO A 119 -3.88 1.88 -19.68
N LYS A 120 -2.83 2.10 -18.88
CA LYS A 120 -1.74 1.14 -18.66
C LYS A 120 -1.40 1.11 -17.19
N LEU A 121 -1.11 -0.09 -16.70
CA LEU A 121 -0.67 -0.35 -15.34
C LEU A 121 0.51 -1.32 -15.35
N PHE A 122 1.27 -1.36 -14.26
CA PHE A 122 2.56 -2.05 -14.23
C PHE A 122 2.69 -2.97 -13.02
N TYR A 123 3.19 -4.18 -13.25
CA TYR A 123 3.51 -5.14 -12.20
C TYR A 123 4.99 -5.48 -12.25
N GLY A 124 5.64 -5.49 -11.09
CA GLY A 124 7.04 -5.89 -10.95
C GLY A 124 7.14 -7.32 -10.47
N ALA A 125 7.87 -8.16 -11.20
CA ALA A 125 8.04 -9.58 -10.91
C ALA A 125 9.51 -10.01 -11.05
N SER A 126 9.86 -11.22 -10.60
CA SER A 126 11.11 -11.85 -11.05
C SER A 126 10.98 -12.33 -12.50
N GLU A 127 12.12 -12.61 -13.14
CA GLU A 127 12.12 -13.18 -14.49
C GLU A 127 11.29 -14.46 -14.60
N GLU A 128 11.50 -15.41 -13.68
CA GLU A 128 10.74 -16.67 -13.65
C GLU A 128 9.24 -16.48 -13.38
N GLU A 129 8.88 -15.51 -12.53
CA GLU A 129 7.48 -15.20 -12.23
C GLU A 129 6.83 -14.52 -13.45
N ALA A 130 7.57 -13.68 -14.15
CA ALA A 130 7.09 -12.94 -15.31
C ALA A 130 6.70 -13.89 -16.46
N ASP A 131 7.54 -14.86 -16.77
CA ASP A 131 7.24 -15.87 -17.81
C ASP A 131 5.95 -16.62 -17.48
N ARG A 132 5.79 -17.07 -16.23
CA ARG A 132 4.55 -17.73 -15.78
C ARG A 132 3.35 -16.81 -15.89
N ILE A 133 3.45 -15.55 -15.46
CA ILE A 133 2.35 -14.58 -15.51
C ILE A 133 1.88 -14.36 -16.96
N LEU A 134 2.79 -14.32 -17.93
CA LEU A 134 2.42 -14.20 -19.34
C LEU A 134 1.72 -15.44 -19.91
N GLU A 135 1.88 -16.61 -19.28
CA GLU A 135 1.19 -17.84 -19.70
C GLU A 135 -0.18 -17.98 -19.03
N ILE A 136 -0.27 -17.76 -17.71
CA ILE A 136 -1.46 -18.09 -16.91
C ILE A 136 -2.26 -16.88 -16.43
N GLY A 137 -1.74 -15.67 -16.62
CA GLY A 137 -2.35 -14.42 -16.19
C GLY A 137 -1.85 -13.96 -14.83
N LEU A 138 -2.14 -12.70 -14.51
CA LEU A 138 -1.75 -12.09 -13.25
C LEU A 138 -2.87 -12.26 -12.23
N LYS A 139 -2.64 -13.10 -11.24
CA LYS A 139 -3.49 -13.25 -10.06
C LYS A 139 -2.77 -12.78 -8.80
N SER A 140 -3.54 -12.39 -7.79
CA SER A 140 -2.96 -12.13 -6.48
C SER A 140 -2.43 -13.43 -5.87
N ALA A 141 -1.33 -13.33 -5.13
CA ALA A 141 -0.75 -14.48 -4.44
C ALA A 141 -1.48 -14.73 -3.10
N SER A 142 -1.11 -13.99 -2.06
CA SER A 142 -1.70 -14.09 -0.72
C SER A 142 -2.69 -12.97 -0.39
N GLN A 143 -2.87 -12.03 -1.33
CA GLN A 143 -3.73 -10.87 -1.15
C GLN A 143 -5.05 -11.05 -1.90
N ARG A 144 -6.09 -10.30 -1.53
CA ARG A 144 -7.40 -10.32 -2.17
C ARG A 144 -7.38 -9.76 -3.59
N TYR A 145 -6.55 -8.74 -3.83
CA TYR A 145 -6.44 -8.08 -5.13
C TYR A 145 -4.99 -8.10 -5.63
N VAL A 146 -4.83 -8.07 -6.95
CA VAL A 146 -3.55 -7.77 -7.59
C VAL A 146 -3.23 -6.31 -7.29
N HIS A 147 -1.99 -6.02 -6.90
CA HIS A 147 -1.51 -4.65 -6.73
C HIS A 147 -0.67 -4.23 -7.93
N LEU A 148 -1.01 -3.11 -8.54
CA LEU A 148 -0.35 -2.56 -9.72
C LEU A 148 0.16 -1.16 -9.42
N SER A 149 1.29 -0.83 -10.00
CA SER A 149 1.83 0.52 -10.01
C SER A 149 1.26 1.31 -11.19
N THR A 150 1.05 2.60 -10.99
CA THR A 150 0.64 3.54 -12.06
C THR A 150 1.80 3.87 -13.02
N THR A 151 3.04 3.58 -12.64
CA THR A 151 4.24 3.83 -13.46
C THR A 151 5.21 2.63 -13.49
N PRO A 152 5.99 2.45 -14.58
CA PRO A 152 6.91 1.32 -14.70
C PRO A 152 8.09 1.40 -13.73
N GLU A 153 8.56 2.60 -13.38
CA GLU A 153 9.69 2.79 -12.45
C GLU A 153 9.30 2.37 -11.03
N LYS A 154 8.05 2.66 -10.63
CA LYS A 154 7.50 2.19 -9.36
C LYS A 154 7.39 0.68 -9.33
N ALA A 155 6.87 0.06 -10.38
CA ALA A 155 6.82 -1.40 -10.50
C ALA A 155 8.21 -2.04 -10.41
N TRP A 156 9.19 -1.48 -11.14
CA TRP A 156 10.58 -1.92 -11.08
C TRP A 156 11.15 -1.79 -9.65
N HIS A 157 11.01 -0.62 -9.04
CA HIS A 157 11.51 -0.37 -7.68
C HIS A 157 10.89 -1.34 -6.67
N VAL A 158 9.59 -1.59 -6.74
CA VAL A 158 8.91 -2.57 -5.87
C VAL A 158 9.47 -3.98 -6.08
N ALA A 159 9.75 -4.39 -7.31
CA ALA A 159 10.35 -5.69 -7.61
C ALA A 159 11.76 -5.85 -7.02
N THR A 160 12.58 -4.79 -6.99
CA THR A 160 13.95 -4.87 -6.46
C THR A 160 14.04 -5.26 -4.98
N PHE A 161 12.97 -5.06 -4.20
CA PHE A 161 12.92 -5.52 -2.81
C PHE A 161 12.72 -7.04 -2.68
N ARG A 162 12.31 -7.71 -3.76
CA ARG A 162 11.96 -9.15 -3.76
C ARG A 162 12.93 -9.98 -4.59
N THR A 163 13.57 -9.39 -5.60
CA THR A 163 14.44 -10.12 -6.53
C THR A 163 15.61 -9.27 -7.05
N GLY A 164 16.72 -9.95 -7.36
CA GLY A 164 17.88 -9.36 -8.04
C GLY A 164 17.75 -9.25 -9.56
N ASN A 165 16.75 -9.91 -10.18
CA ASN A 165 16.48 -9.86 -11.62
C ASN A 165 15.05 -9.37 -11.93
N PRO A 166 14.71 -8.11 -11.60
CA PRO A 166 13.37 -7.58 -11.80
C PRO A 166 13.00 -7.49 -13.29
N ARG A 167 11.75 -7.86 -13.59
CA ARG A 167 11.05 -7.60 -14.85
C ARG A 167 9.80 -6.77 -14.57
N VAL A 168 9.42 -5.95 -15.54
CA VAL A 168 8.17 -5.17 -15.48
C VAL A 168 7.20 -5.70 -16.54
N ILE A 169 6.02 -6.05 -16.09
CA ILE A 169 4.87 -6.46 -16.91
C ILE A 169 3.96 -5.25 -17.04
N GLN A 170 3.62 -4.87 -18.26
CA GLN A 170 2.59 -3.88 -18.55
C GLN A 170 1.27 -4.60 -18.76
N ALA A 171 0.23 -4.18 -18.04
CA ALA A 171 -1.16 -4.53 -18.31
C ALA A 171 -1.82 -3.45 -19.18
N ASP A 172 -2.53 -3.86 -20.23
CA ASP A 172 -3.48 -3.02 -20.96
C ASP A 172 -4.78 -2.93 -20.13
N ALA A 173 -4.81 -1.93 -19.26
CA ALA A 173 -5.88 -1.78 -18.27
C ALA A 173 -7.20 -1.35 -18.93
N GLU A 174 -7.14 -0.54 -19.99
CA GLU A 174 -8.34 -0.13 -20.71
C GLU A 174 -8.99 -1.32 -21.42
N ALA A 175 -8.21 -2.14 -22.12
CA ALA A 175 -8.72 -3.34 -22.78
C ALA A 175 -9.25 -4.36 -21.77
N ALA A 176 -8.53 -4.60 -20.67
CA ALA A 176 -8.97 -5.50 -19.62
C ALA A 176 -10.28 -5.03 -18.95
N GLN A 177 -10.43 -3.73 -18.66
CA GLN A 177 -11.66 -3.18 -18.10
C GLN A 177 -12.84 -3.27 -19.07
N ARG A 178 -12.62 -3.10 -20.38
CA ARG A 178 -13.66 -3.27 -21.41
C ARG A 178 -14.20 -4.69 -21.46
N GLU A 179 -13.35 -5.67 -21.16
CA GLU A 179 -13.71 -7.10 -21.04
C GLU A 179 -14.16 -7.50 -19.61
N GLY A 180 -14.39 -6.52 -18.73
CA GLY A 180 -15.01 -6.73 -17.42
C GLY A 180 -14.05 -6.93 -16.24
N VAL A 181 -12.73 -6.77 -16.41
CA VAL A 181 -11.78 -6.83 -15.28
C VAL A 181 -11.95 -5.60 -14.40
N LYS A 182 -12.41 -5.79 -13.16
CA LYS A 182 -12.58 -4.71 -12.17
C LYS A 182 -11.22 -4.21 -11.70
N MET A 183 -10.95 -2.92 -11.90
CA MET A 183 -9.73 -2.24 -11.47
C MET A 183 -10.10 -0.94 -10.77
N MET A 184 -9.50 -0.66 -9.61
CA MET A 184 -9.85 0.48 -8.78
C MET A 184 -8.61 1.24 -8.28
N ILE A 185 -8.65 2.56 -8.34
CA ILE A 185 -7.56 3.45 -7.90
C ILE A 185 -7.60 3.58 -6.39
N VAL A 186 -6.51 3.19 -5.74
CA VAL A 186 -6.34 3.36 -4.29
C VAL A 186 -5.72 4.72 -4.00
N ASN A 187 -4.67 5.08 -4.72
CA ASN A 187 -4.01 6.38 -4.66
C ASN A 187 -3.26 6.63 -5.97
N ASP A 188 -2.52 7.74 -6.07
CA ASP A 188 -1.79 8.15 -7.27
C ASP A 188 -0.77 7.11 -7.78
N ASP A 189 -0.38 6.18 -6.91
CA ASP A 189 0.68 5.21 -7.16
C ASP A 189 0.17 3.78 -7.35
N ILE A 190 -1.01 3.47 -6.79
CA ILE A 190 -1.49 2.10 -6.61
C ILE A 190 -2.90 1.95 -7.18
N VAL A 191 -3.03 0.96 -8.06
CA VAL A 191 -4.31 0.40 -8.51
C VAL A 191 -4.42 -1.04 -8.01
N ILE A 192 -5.61 -1.42 -7.56
CA ILE A 192 -5.95 -2.80 -7.24
C ILE A 192 -6.82 -3.40 -8.33
N SER A 193 -6.62 -4.67 -8.65
CA SER A 193 -7.31 -5.36 -9.74
C SER A 193 -7.75 -6.76 -9.31
N GLU A 194 -8.85 -7.22 -9.89
CA GLU A 194 -9.11 -8.66 -10.03
C GLU A 194 -8.05 -9.31 -10.94
N MET A 195 -8.13 -10.63 -11.15
CA MET A 195 -7.21 -11.34 -12.03
C MET A 195 -7.19 -10.73 -13.44
N ILE A 196 -5.99 -10.55 -14.00
CA ILE A 196 -5.80 -10.04 -15.36
C ILE A 196 -5.41 -11.19 -16.29
N PRO A 197 -6.22 -11.48 -17.33
CA PRO A 197 -5.89 -12.50 -18.32
C PRO A 197 -4.57 -12.22 -19.07
N PRO A 198 -3.84 -13.28 -19.49
CA PRO A 198 -2.58 -13.17 -20.24
C PRO A 198 -2.62 -12.25 -21.45
N ILE A 199 -3.75 -12.24 -22.17
CA ILE A 199 -3.92 -11.50 -23.42
C ILE A 199 -3.73 -9.98 -23.26
N PHE A 200 -3.88 -9.45 -22.04
CA PHE A 200 -3.67 -8.04 -21.73
C PHE A 200 -2.27 -7.75 -21.17
N LEU A 201 -1.42 -8.76 -21.04
CA LEU A 201 -0.12 -8.66 -20.38
C LEU A 201 1.01 -8.75 -21.40
N ARG A 202 2.03 -7.92 -21.21
CA ARG A 202 3.27 -7.99 -21.98
C ARG A 202 4.46 -7.54 -21.16
N ILE A 203 5.64 -8.07 -21.46
CA ILE A 203 6.88 -7.57 -20.87
C ILE A 203 7.20 -6.21 -21.44
N LEU A 204 7.47 -5.26 -20.56
CA LEU A 204 8.00 -3.96 -20.93
C LEU A 204 9.51 -4.09 -21.17
N SER A 205 9.99 -3.58 -22.30
CA SER A 205 11.41 -3.54 -22.59
C SER A 205 12.14 -2.70 -21.54
N ALA A 206 13.34 -3.11 -21.14
CA ALA A 206 14.16 -2.34 -20.20
C ALA A 206 14.50 -0.92 -20.71
N LYS A 207 14.44 -0.69 -22.03
CA LYS A 207 14.63 0.64 -22.64
C LYS A 207 13.44 1.58 -22.40
N ASP A 208 12.26 1.00 -22.17
CA ASP A 208 11.00 1.72 -21.98
C ASP A 208 10.67 1.94 -20.50
N ILE A 209 11.62 1.62 -19.61
CA ILE A 209 11.58 1.96 -18.19
C ILE A 209 12.47 3.19 -18.01
N PRO A 210 11.89 4.38 -17.82
CA PRO A 210 12.65 5.58 -17.52
C PRO A 210 13.64 5.33 -16.39
N LYS A 211 14.92 5.55 -16.67
CA LYS A 211 15.94 5.60 -15.62
C LYS A 211 15.71 6.89 -14.86
N LYS A 212 15.54 6.83 -13.54
CA LYS A 212 15.71 8.03 -12.72
C LYS A 212 17.10 8.59 -13.06
N GLU A 213 17.16 9.82 -13.55
CA GLU A 213 18.40 10.58 -13.54
C GLU A 213 18.91 10.55 -12.10
N GLY A 214 20.13 10.08 -11.91
CA GLY A 214 20.72 9.98 -10.58
C GLY A 214 20.70 11.34 -9.92
N SER A 215 20.13 11.42 -8.72
CA SER A 215 20.52 12.44 -7.76
C SER A 215 22.01 12.29 -7.54
N GLY A 216 22.80 13.11 -8.24
CA GLY A 216 24.21 13.28 -8.00
C GLY A 216 24.39 13.85 -6.60
N GLU A 217 24.58 12.98 -5.62
CA GLU A 217 25.31 13.32 -4.40
C GLU A 217 26.67 12.66 -4.52
N GLY A 218 27.66 13.49 -4.83
CA GLY A 218 29.06 13.11 -4.84
C GLY A 218 29.48 12.57 -3.48
N ARG A 219 30.16 11.43 -3.50
CA ARG A 219 31.07 11.07 -2.42
C ARG A 219 32.27 12.04 -2.49
N PRO A 220 32.62 12.77 -1.42
CA PRO A 220 33.98 13.22 -1.26
C PRO A 220 34.89 12.02 -0.93
N ASP A 221 36.13 12.12 -1.41
CA ASP A 221 37.24 11.17 -1.23
C ASP A 221 37.46 10.68 0.20
#